data_AF-A0A384K6E0-F1
#
_entry.id   AF-A0A384K6E0-F1
#
_cell.length_a   1.000
_cell.length_b   1.000
_cell.length_c   1.000
_cell.angle_alpha   90.00
_cell.angle_beta   90.00
_cell.angle_gamma   90.00
#
_symmetry.space_group_name_H-M   'P 1'
#
loop_
_entity.id
_entity.type
_entity.pdbx_description
1 polymer ?
#
loop_
_entity_poly.entity_id
_entity_poly.type
_entity_poly.pdbx_seq_one_letter_code
_entity_poly.pdbx_strand_id
1 'polypeptide(L)'
;MSSIKELSERIARKSAIVEKWLAGKNAKVSFDQEAKDEYPDTDGESEIGMVRMVVIDDTSAFCDLFLGPREVLAPVWGAVSNIENCM
;
A
#
# COMPACT_ATOMS: atom_id res chain seq x y z
N MET A 1 -1.43 17.54 -6.29
CA MET A 1 -2.24 16.48 -5.66
C MET A 1 -2.77 15.58 -6.76
N SER A 2 -2.48 14.29 -6.69
CA SER A 2 -3.02 13.33 -7.66
C SER A 2 -4.53 13.15 -7.43
N SER A 3 -5.29 13.10 -8.51
CA SER A 3 -6.71 12.74 -8.49
C SER A 3 -6.91 11.22 -8.28
N ILE A 4 -8.13 10.84 -7.91
CA ILE A 4 -8.54 9.43 -7.82
C ILE A 4 -8.20 8.66 -9.12
N LYS A 5 -8.52 9.25 -10.28
CA LYS A 5 -8.26 8.64 -11.59
C LYS A 5 -6.77 8.41 -11.81
N GLU A 6 -5.95 9.42 -11.56
CA GLU A 6 -4.49 9.33 -11.77
C GLU A 6 -3.86 8.27 -10.85
N LEU A 7 -4.32 8.17 -9.60
CA LEU A 7 -3.88 7.14 -8.66
C LEU A 7 -4.32 5.75 -9.13
N SER A 8 -5.58 5.55 -9.51
CA SER A 8 -6.05 4.26 -10.05
C SER A 8 -5.22 3.78 -11.23
N GLU A 9 -4.94 4.67 -12.19
CA GLU A 9 -4.13 4.33 -13.36
C GLU A 9 -2.68 4.01 -12.98
N ARG A 10 -2.10 4.74 -12.01
CA ARG A 10 -0.72 4.49 -11.56
C ARG A 10 -0.61 3.18 -10.80
N ILE A 11 -1.55 2.88 -9.90
CA ILE A 11 -1.66 1.59 -9.20
C ILE A 11 -1.77 0.45 -10.21
N ALA A 12 -2.68 0.55 -11.19
CA ALA A 12 -2.85 -0.50 -12.20
C ALA A 12 -1.57 -0.76 -13.00
N ARG A 13 -0.92 0.30 -13.51
CA ARG A 13 0.33 0.17 -14.28
C ARG A 13 1.47 -0.44 -13.45
N LYS A 14 1.63 -0.02 -12.20
CA LYS A 14 2.73 -0.46 -11.33
C LYS A 14 2.47 -1.88 -10.79
N SER A 15 1.23 -2.21 -10.47
CA SER A 15 0.83 -3.56 -10.04
C SER A 15 1.05 -4.59 -11.17
N ALA A 16 0.77 -4.23 -12.42
CA ALA A 16 1.03 -5.12 -13.56
C ALA A 16 2.52 -5.49 -13.72
N ILE A 17 3.44 -4.56 -13.40
CA ILE A 17 4.89 -4.84 -13.40
C ILE A 17 5.22 -5.86 -12.32
N VAL A 18 4.67 -5.67 -11.12
CA VAL A 18 4.85 -6.58 -9.97
C VAL A 18 4.28 -7.97 -10.27
N GLU A 19 3.06 -8.06 -10.81
CA GLU A 19 2.44 -9.34 -11.17
C GLU A 19 3.23 -10.10 -12.23
N LYS A 20 3.74 -9.39 -13.24
CA LYS A 20 4.61 -9.98 -14.26
C LYS A 20 5.88 -10.57 -13.64
N TRP A 21 6.48 -9.86 -12.69
CA TRP A 21 7.65 -10.35 -11.97
C TRP A 21 7.33 -11.58 -11.11
N LEU A 22 6.23 -11.55 -10.34
CA LEU A 22 5.77 -12.70 -9.53
C LEU A 22 5.53 -13.94 -10.38
N ALA A 23 4.87 -13.78 -11.54
CA ALA A 23 4.66 -14.86 -12.50
C ALA A 23 5.99 -15.44 -13.00
N GLY A 24 6.99 -14.59 -13.27
CA GLY A 24 8.34 -15.03 -13.66
C GLY A 24 9.07 -15.81 -12.57
N LYS A 25 8.76 -15.58 -11.30
CA LYS A 25 9.30 -16.32 -10.15
C LYS A 25 8.49 -17.57 -9.78
N ASN A 26 7.36 -17.82 -10.47
CA ASN A 26 6.36 -18.80 -10.06
C ASN A 26 5.91 -18.59 -8.59
N ALA A 27 5.91 -17.33 -8.15
CA ALA A 27 5.52 -16.93 -6.81
C ALA A 27 4.05 -16.49 -6.81
N LYS A 28 3.36 -16.77 -5.70
CA LYS A 28 2.01 -16.27 -5.43
C LYS A 28 2.01 -15.57 -4.09
N VAL A 29 1.47 -14.36 -4.08
CA VAL A 29 1.22 -13.60 -2.87
C VAL A 29 -0.23 -13.84 -2.49
N SER A 30 -0.48 -14.26 -1.26
CA SER A 30 -1.82 -14.57 -0.80
C SER A 30 -1.95 -14.31 0.70
N PHE A 31 -3.18 -14.07 1.15
CA PHE A 31 -3.51 -14.01 2.58
C PHE A 31 -3.67 -15.40 3.22
N ASP A 32 -3.25 -16.47 2.53
CA ASP A 32 -3.27 -17.83 3.08
C ASP A 32 -2.27 -17.93 4.24
N GLN A 33 -2.73 -18.45 5.38
CA GLN A 33 -1.90 -18.61 6.57
C GLN A 33 -0.77 -19.63 6.35
N GLU A 34 -0.93 -20.53 5.39
CA GLU A 34 0.07 -21.55 5.04
C GLU A 34 1.06 -21.07 3.96
N ALA A 35 0.97 -19.82 3.51
CA ALA A 35 1.95 -19.25 2.59
C ALA A 35 3.33 -19.21 3.25
N LYS A 36 4.34 -19.85 2.64
CA LYS A 36 5.70 -19.94 3.20
C LYS A 36 6.36 -18.58 3.43
N ASP A 37 6.05 -17.60 2.58
CA ASP A 37 6.56 -16.23 2.66
C ASP A 37 5.40 -15.26 2.38
N GLU A 38 5.38 -14.12 3.09
CA GLU A 38 4.40 -13.05 2.87
C GLU A 38 4.59 -12.39 1.49
N TYR A 39 5.86 -12.24 1.06
CA TYR A 39 6.24 -11.72 -0.25
C TYR A 39 7.67 -12.19 -0.60
N PRO A 40 8.00 -12.55 -1.85
CA PRO A 40 9.34 -13.02 -2.19
C PRO A 40 10.38 -11.90 -2.07
N ASP A 41 11.61 -12.25 -1.66
CA ASP A 41 12.71 -11.29 -1.62
C ASP A 41 13.01 -10.72 -3.03
N THR A 42 13.36 -9.45 -3.07
CA THR A 42 13.72 -8.69 -4.28
C THR A 42 15.23 -8.51 -4.44
N ASP A 43 16.03 -9.32 -3.74
CA ASP A 43 17.49 -9.30 -3.84
C ASP A 43 17.99 -9.29 -5.29
N GLY A 44 18.79 -8.28 -5.63
CA GLY A 44 19.31 -8.06 -6.98
C GLY A 44 18.32 -7.41 -7.97
N GLU A 45 17.08 -7.15 -7.56
CA GLU A 45 16.00 -6.58 -8.38
C GLU A 45 15.41 -5.32 -7.73
N SER A 46 16.28 -4.35 -7.41
CA SER A 46 15.93 -3.11 -6.69
C SER A 46 14.80 -2.30 -7.33
N GLU A 47 14.67 -2.37 -8.66
CA GLU A 47 13.57 -1.75 -9.40
C GLU A 47 12.20 -2.31 -8.99
N ILE A 48 12.10 -3.63 -8.76
CA ILE A 48 10.85 -4.26 -8.31
C ILE A 48 10.50 -3.80 -6.89
N GLY A 49 11.49 -3.72 -6.01
CA GLY A 49 11.30 -3.16 -4.67
C GLY A 49 10.76 -1.74 -4.71
N MET A 50 11.34 -0.86 -5.55
CA MET A 50 10.84 0.51 -5.74
C MET A 50 9.43 0.56 -6.31
N VAL A 51 9.13 -0.27 -7.33
CA VAL A 51 7.79 -0.32 -7.92
C VAL A 51 6.75 -0.78 -6.90
N ARG A 52 7.08 -1.76 -6.05
CA ARG A 52 6.22 -2.23 -4.96
C ARG A 52 5.93 -1.12 -3.96
N MET A 53 6.95 -0.36 -3.54
CA MET A 53 6.76 0.79 -2.64
C MET A 53 5.80 1.82 -3.24
N VAL A 54 5.93 2.12 -4.54
CA VAL A 54 4.99 3.04 -5.22
C VAL A 54 3.56 2.51 -5.21
N VAL A 55 3.34 1.21 -5.39
CA VAL A 55 1.98 0.62 -5.28
C VAL A 55 1.41 0.80 -3.88
N ILE A 56 2.21 0.59 -2.84
CA ILE A 56 1.79 0.74 -1.44
C ILE A 56 1.42 2.20 -1.14
N ASP A 57 2.29 3.13 -1.51
CA ASP A 57 2.09 4.57 -1.26
C ASP A 57 0.86 5.09 -2.03
N ASP A 58 0.72 4.71 -3.29
CA ASP A 58 -0.41 5.13 -4.12
C ASP A 58 -1.74 4.55 -3.63
N THR A 59 -1.73 3.28 -3.18
CA THR A 59 -2.93 2.64 -2.64
C THR A 59 -3.34 3.29 -1.31
N SER A 60 -2.37 3.64 -0.47
CA SER A 60 -2.63 4.39 0.78
C SER A 60 -3.25 5.75 0.46
N ALA A 61 -2.65 6.53 -0.45
CA ALA A 61 -3.17 7.82 -0.86
C ALA A 61 -4.56 7.72 -1.52
N PHE A 62 -4.81 6.65 -2.26
CA PHE A 62 -6.12 6.36 -2.86
C PHE A 62 -7.17 6.12 -1.79
N CYS A 63 -6.88 5.24 -0.81
CA CYS A 63 -7.77 4.99 0.33
C CYS A 63 -8.06 6.26 1.13
N ASP A 64 -7.03 7.06 1.44
CA ASP A 64 -7.18 8.32 2.17
C ASP A 64 -8.11 9.32 1.46
N LEU A 65 -7.99 9.42 0.13
CA LEU A 65 -8.86 10.28 -0.68
C LEU A 65 -10.33 9.82 -0.67
N PHE A 66 -10.58 8.51 -0.64
CA PHE A 66 -11.93 7.96 -0.57
C PHE A 66 -12.56 8.11 0.81
N LEU A 67 -11.78 7.91 1.88
CA LEU A 67 -12.22 8.09 3.26
C LEU A 67 -12.53 9.57 3.55
N GLY A 68 -11.74 10.46 2.96
CA GLY A 68 -11.86 11.90 3.17
C GLY A 68 -11.14 12.37 4.44
N PRO A 69 -10.87 13.69 4.53
CA PRO A 69 -9.95 14.24 5.53
C PRO A 69 -10.42 14.04 6.97
N ARG A 70 -11.74 14.03 7.22
CA ARG A 70 -12.28 13.80 8.57
C ARG A 70 -11.90 12.41 9.10
N GLU A 71 -12.14 11.38 8.29
CA GLU A 71 -11.89 9.99 8.69
C GLU A 71 -10.38 9.69 8.78
N VAL A 72 -9.57 10.27 7.89
CA VAL A 72 -8.11 10.14 7.92
C VAL A 72 -7.50 10.80 9.17
N LEU A 73 -8.03 11.97 9.59
CA LEU A 73 -7.49 12.73 10.72
C LEU A 73 -8.09 12.33 12.07
N ALA A 74 -9.27 11.71 12.10
CA ALA A 74 -9.95 11.33 13.35
C ALA A 74 -9.10 10.47 14.30
N PRO A 75 -8.30 9.47 13.85
CA PRO A 75 -7.40 8.73 14.74
C PRO A 75 -6.27 9.58 15.32
N VAL A 76 -5.72 10.50 14.52
CA VAL A 76 -4.64 11.40 14.95
C VAL A 76 -5.15 12.44 15.94
N TRP A 77 -6.36 12.96 15.72
CA TRP A 77 -7.01 13.93 16.62
C TRP A 77 -7.61 13.28 17.87
N GLY A 78 -8.14 12.06 17.78
CA GLY A 78 -8.65 11.31 18.93
C GLY A 78 -7.56 10.89 19.92
N ALA A 79 -6.32 10.75 19.46
CA ALA A 79 -5.17 10.59 20.35
C ALA A 79 -4.88 11.85 21.19
N VAL A 80 -5.26 13.05 20.72
CA VAL A 80 -5.13 14.30 21.49
C VAL A 80 -6.22 14.41 22.55
N SER A 81 -7.43 13.88 22.30
CA SER A 81 -8.55 13.90 23.26
C SER A 81 -8.36 12.97 24.46
N ASN A 82 -7.50 11.96 24.37
CA ASN A 82 -7.21 11.04 25.47
C ASN A 82 -6.08 11.51 26.40
N ILE A 83 -5.42 12.64 26.10
CA ILE A 83 -4.39 13.22 26.97
C ILE A 83 -5.02 14.08 28.07
N GLU A 84 -6.20 14.67 27.85
CA GLU A 84 -6.88 15.52 28.86
C GLU A 84 -7.65 14.72 29.93
N ASN A 85 -7.75 13.39 29.82
CA ASN A 85 -8.40 12.54 30.83
C ASN A 85 -7.43 11.66 31.65
N CYS A 86 -6.12 11.87 31.53
CA CYS A 86 -5.09 11.19 32.31
C CYS A 86 -4.02 12.17 32.84
N MET A 87 -4.42 13.22 33.56
CA MET A 87 -3.75 13.80 34.75
C MET A 87 -4.37 15.12 35.18
#